data_AF-A0A3D2JQT8-F1
#
_entry.id   AF-A0A3D2JQT8-F1
#
_cell.length_a   1.000
_cell.length_b   1.000
_cell.length_c   1.000
_cell.angle_alpha   90.00
_cell.angle_beta   90.00
_cell.angle_gamma   90.00
#
_symmetry.space_group_name_H-M   'P 1'
#
loop_
_entity.id
_entity.type
_entity.pdbx_description
1 polymer ?
#
loop_
_entity_poly.entity_id
_entity_poly.type
_entity_poly.pdbx_seq_one_letter_code
_entity_poly.pdbx_strand_id
1 'polypeptide(L)'
;MPTTIGTILVQDNKTGVVVAAMDGGLLTGVRTGASGGVATRHLARKNSKVAGVLGTGVMARSQVLALAEVADLETILVYSRNDDAAKKAFAEEFSGITGLDVQVAESAEGLVRESDVVTLITSAVEPIVDADWWKPGTHINAIGSHAVGVRELDSATITKSKVVCDQIQACLNEARDIQIPIEEGVYSADDIHGSIGDVINGTIPGRENDYEITLFKSVGLAVQDISCASLVYDQAVAEGVGLEFDFGG
;
A
#
# COMPACT_ATOMS: atom_id res chain seq x y z
N MET A 1 -11.62 15.60 -12.15
CA MET A 1 -12.35 14.49 -11.51
C MET A 1 -11.36 13.67 -10.70
N PRO A 2 -11.74 13.08 -9.56
CA PRO A 2 -10.88 12.16 -8.82
C PRO A 2 -10.41 11.02 -9.72
N THR A 3 -9.18 10.55 -9.53
CA THR A 3 -8.59 9.47 -10.35
C THR A 3 -9.21 8.10 -10.09
N THR A 4 -9.85 7.92 -8.94
CA THR A 4 -10.54 6.67 -8.55
C THR A 4 -11.96 7.03 -8.14
N ILE A 5 -12.93 6.47 -8.85
CA ILE A 5 -14.37 6.59 -8.57
C ILE A 5 -14.92 5.16 -8.60
N GLY A 6 -15.72 4.79 -7.61
CA GLY A 6 -16.31 3.47 -7.53
C GLY A 6 -17.55 3.46 -6.65
N THR A 7 -18.34 2.41 -6.80
CA THR A 7 -19.48 2.11 -5.92
C THR A 7 -19.32 0.68 -5.44
N ILE A 8 -19.42 0.45 -4.14
CA ILE A 8 -19.44 -0.89 -3.57
C ILE A 8 -20.88 -1.27 -3.27
N LEU A 9 -21.31 -2.41 -3.79
CA LEU A 9 -22.61 -3.01 -3.48
C LEU A 9 -22.37 -4.20 -2.55
N VAL A 10 -22.96 -4.15 -1.36
CA VAL A 10 -22.90 -5.25 -0.39
C VAL A 10 -24.12 -6.12 -0.57
N GLN A 11 -23.92 -7.43 -0.73
CA GLN A 11 -24.99 -8.41 -0.84
C GLN A 11 -25.06 -9.28 0.41
N ASP A 12 -26.27 -9.57 0.87
CA ASP A 12 -26.48 -10.57 1.91
C ASP A 12 -26.10 -11.96 1.39
N ASN A 13 -25.23 -12.65 2.12
CA ASN A 13 -24.65 -13.91 1.68
C ASN A 13 -25.62 -15.09 1.68
N LYS A 14 -26.81 -14.97 2.28
CA LYS A 14 -27.84 -16.02 2.32
C LYS A 14 -28.88 -15.86 1.22
N THR A 15 -29.25 -14.61 0.92
CA THR A 15 -30.36 -14.26 0.03
C THR A 15 -29.90 -13.71 -1.31
N GLY A 16 -28.66 -13.22 -1.40
CA GLY A 16 -28.11 -12.55 -2.58
C GLY A 16 -28.65 -11.14 -2.81
N VAL A 17 -29.51 -10.64 -1.91
CA VAL A 17 -30.11 -9.31 -2.01
C VAL A 17 -29.06 -8.24 -1.68
N VAL A 18 -29.06 -7.14 -2.44
CA VAL A 18 -28.20 -5.98 -2.13
C VAL A 18 -28.74 -5.29 -0.89
N VAL A 19 -27.91 -5.20 0.15
CA VAL A 19 -28.25 -4.60 1.45
C VAL A 19 -27.62 -3.23 1.66
N ALA A 20 -26.63 -2.85 0.85
CA ALA A 20 -26.03 -1.52 0.89
C ALA A 20 -25.39 -1.13 -0.44
N ALA A 21 -25.39 0.18 -0.71
CA ALA A 21 -24.61 0.82 -1.76
C ALA A 21 -23.77 1.94 -1.13
N MET A 22 -22.46 1.94 -1.38
CA MET A 22 -21.49 2.78 -0.66
C MET A 22 -20.50 3.45 -1.61
N ASP A 23 -19.94 4.58 -1.20
CA ASP A 23 -18.83 5.22 -1.93
C ASP A 23 -17.60 4.31 -1.94
N GLY A 24 -17.18 3.89 -3.13
CA GLY A 24 -16.03 3.00 -3.30
C GLY A 24 -14.69 3.73 -3.29
N GLY A 25 -14.65 5.04 -3.52
CA GLY A 25 -13.41 5.81 -3.57
C GLY A 25 -12.73 5.89 -2.21
N LEU A 26 -13.49 6.29 -1.18
CA LEU A 26 -12.99 6.36 0.20
C LEU A 26 -12.61 4.97 0.72
N LEU A 27 -13.49 3.98 0.55
CA LEU A 27 -13.26 2.60 0.99
C LEU A 27 -12.01 2.01 0.34
N THR A 28 -11.83 2.20 -0.97
CA THR A 28 -10.61 1.79 -1.70
C THR A 28 -9.37 2.46 -1.12
N GLY A 29 -9.45 3.76 -0.82
CA GLY A 29 -8.36 4.50 -0.16
C GLY A 29 -7.97 3.86 1.16
N VAL A 30 -8.94 3.68 2.06
CA VAL A 30 -8.73 3.12 3.41
C VAL A 30 -8.15 1.71 3.36
N ARG A 31 -8.77 0.79 2.60
CA ARG A 31 -8.29 -0.60 2.53
C ARG A 31 -6.90 -0.74 1.92
N THR A 32 -6.54 0.13 0.98
CA THR A 32 -5.21 0.13 0.35
C THR A 32 -4.15 0.59 1.35
N GLY A 33 -4.45 1.66 2.11
CA GLY A 33 -3.61 2.11 3.23
C GLY A 33 -3.42 1.01 4.27
N ALA A 34 -4.53 0.42 4.72
CA ALA A 34 -4.52 -0.67 5.70
C ALA A 34 -3.67 -1.87 5.25
N SER A 35 -3.71 -2.22 3.96
CA SER A 35 -2.90 -3.31 3.41
C SER A 35 -1.39 -3.04 3.54
N GLY A 36 -0.95 -1.83 3.19
CA GLY A 36 0.45 -1.41 3.40
C GLY A 36 0.81 -1.34 4.88
N GLY A 37 -0.11 -0.90 5.73
CA GLY A 37 0.09 -0.87 7.18
C GLY A 37 0.26 -2.28 7.79
N VAL A 38 -0.58 -3.23 7.39
CA VAL A 38 -0.48 -4.64 7.81
C VAL A 38 0.84 -5.23 7.35
N ALA A 39 1.21 -5.05 6.08
CA ALA A 39 2.52 -5.49 5.59
C ALA A 39 3.67 -4.92 6.42
N THR A 40 3.64 -3.62 6.69
CA THR A 40 4.63 -2.93 7.53
C THR A 40 4.72 -3.56 8.92
N ARG A 41 3.59 -3.79 9.59
CA ARG A 41 3.54 -4.40 10.92
C ARG A 41 4.24 -5.76 10.99
N HIS A 42 4.13 -6.56 9.94
CA HIS A 42 4.63 -7.93 9.88
C HIS A 42 6.03 -8.06 9.26
N LEU A 43 6.43 -7.14 8.39
CA LEU A 43 7.64 -7.26 7.57
C LEU A 43 8.68 -6.18 7.85
N ALA A 44 8.32 -5.04 8.43
CA ALA A 44 9.29 -4.03 8.84
C ALA A 44 10.00 -4.41 10.14
N ARG A 45 11.16 -3.80 10.36
CA ARG A 45 11.84 -3.87 11.66
C ARG A 45 10.95 -3.24 12.75
N LYS A 46 11.01 -3.80 13.96
CA LYS A 46 10.23 -3.30 15.10
C LYS A 46 10.70 -1.92 15.59
N ASN A 47 11.92 -1.53 15.26
CA ASN A 47 12.52 -0.24 15.62
C ASN A 47 12.60 0.75 14.45
N SER A 48 11.77 0.59 13.40
CA SER A 48 11.67 1.58 12.32
C SER A 48 11.21 2.92 12.86
N LYS A 49 11.95 3.99 12.56
CA LYS A 49 11.69 5.37 13.02
C LYS A 49 11.37 6.34 11.90
N VAL A 50 11.88 6.09 10.70
CA VAL A 50 11.65 6.96 9.53
C VAL A 50 10.89 6.20 8.47
N ALA A 51 9.76 6.74 8.02
CA ALA A 51 9.06 6.24 6.85
C ALA A 51 9.16 7.23 5.68
N GLY A 52 9.13 6.71 4.46
CA GLY A 52 9.14 7.48 3.23
C GLY A 52 7.94 7.14 2.37
N VAL A 53 7.27 8.14 1.79
CA VAL A 53 6.17 7.96 0.84
C VAL A 53 6.50 8.66 -0.47
N LEU A 54 6.70 7.86 -1.52
CA LEU A 54 6.84 8.32 -2.90
C LEU A 54 5.44 8.42 -3.52
N GLY A 55 5.01 9.66 -3.72
CA GLY A 55 3.66 10.03 -4.14
C GLY A 55 2.93 10.85 -3.08
N THR A 56 2.25 11.93 -3.49
CA THR A 56 1.41 12.76 -2.62
C THR A 56 -0.03 12.85 -3.15
N GLY A 57 -0.48 11.76 -3.78
CA GLY A 57 -1.83 11.63 -4.36
C GLY A 57 -2.89 11.21 -3.36
N VAL A 58 -4.11 10.92 -3.85
CA VAL A 58 -5.24 10.51 -3.01
C VAL A 58 -4.92 9.27 -2.17
N MET A 59 -4.31 8.26 -2.78
CA MET A 59 -3.96 7.00 -2.11
C MET A 59 -2.80 7.15 -1.11
N ALA A 60 -1.93 8.15 -1.28
CA ALA A 60 -0.83 8.39 -0.34
C ALA A 60 -1.33 8.82 1.04
N ARG A 61 -2.50 9.48 1.10
CA ARG A 61 -3.13 9.92 2.35
C ARG A 61 -3.34 8.76 3.31
N SER A 62 -3.98 7.68 2.84
CA SER A 62 -4.26 6.52 3.67
C SER A 62 -3.01 5.70 3.99
N GLN A 63 -1.98 5.74 3.14
CA GLN A 63 -0.68 5.14 3.47
C GLN A 63 -0.03 5.84 4.65
N VAL A 64 -0.01 7.18 4.68
CA VAL A 64 0.55 7.95 5.80
C VAL A 64 -0.18 7.64 7.11
N LEU A 65 -1.52 7.62 7.07
CA LEU A 65 -2.33 7.28 8.24
C LEU A 65 -2.05 5.85 8.73
N ALA A 66 -1.97 4.88 7.82
CA ALA A 66 -1.70 3.50 8.18
C ALA A 66 -0.29 3.31 8.74
N LEU A 67 0.72 3.98 8.17
CA LEU A 67 2.10 3.94 8.66
C LEU A 67 2.21 4.53 10.07
N ALA A 68 1.57 5.67 10.32
CA ALA A 68 1.52 6.31 11.63
C ALA A 68 0.85 5.43 12.70
N GLU A 69 -0.13 4.61 12.31
CA GLU A 69 -0.87 3.72 13.22
C GLU A 69 -0.10 2.43 13.56
N VAL A 70 0.71 1.91 12.63
CA VAL A 70 1.27 0.55 12.75
C VAL A 70 2.73 0.51 13.19
N ALA A 71 3.44 1.65 13.18
CA ALA A 71 4.84 1.74 13.53
C ALA A 71 5.09 2.96 14.44
N ASP A 72 6.05 2.82 15.36
CA ASP A 72 6.47 3.87 16.29
C ASP A 72 7.44 4.86 15.61
N LEU A 73 6.92 5.50 14.55
CA LEU A 73 7.64 6.45 13.70
C LEU A 73 7.83 7.79 14.40
N GLU A 74 8.93 8.46 14.06
CA GLU A 74 9.23 9.83 14.47
C GLU A 74 9.02 10.79 13.29
N THR A 75 9.38 10.35 12.09
CA THR A 75 9.36 11.18 10.87
C THR A 75 8.75 10.43 9.70
N ILE A 76 7.96 11.15 8.90
CA ILE A 76 7.49 10.69 7.58
C ILE A 76 8.00 11.65 6.51
N LEU A 77 8.88 11.17 5.65
CA LEU A 77 9.35 11.90 4.48
C LEU A 77 8.38 11.67 3.31
N VAL A 78 8.00 12.74 2.61
CA VAL A 78 7.15 12.65 1.42
C VAL A 78 7.84 13.29 0.22
N TYR A 79 7.68 12.68 -0.94
CA TYR A 79 8.21 13.24 -2.18
C TYR A 79 7.30 12.91 -3.36
N SER A 80 7.15 13.87 -4.28
CA SER A 80 6.51 13.64 -5.57
C SER A 80 7.05 14.62 -6.61
N ARG A 81 6.75 14.38 -7.89
CA ARG A 81 7.07 15.31 -9.00
C ARG A 81 6.11 16.49 -9.08
N ASN A 82 5.08 16.53 -8.24
CA ASN A 82 4.09 17.60 -8.23
C ASN A 82 4.73 18.91 -7.73
N ASP A 83 4.00 19.99 -7.93
CA ASP A 83 4.40 21.32 -7.47
C ASP A 83 4.75 21.34 -5.97
N ASP A 84 5.75 22.15 -5.61
CA ASP A 84 6.26 22.24 -4.24
C ASP A 84 5.21 22.68 -3.23
N ALA A 85 4.25 23.53 -3.63
CA ALA A 85 3.16 23.94 -2.75
C ALA A 85 2.25 22.77 -2.39
N ALA A 86 1.97 21.86 -3.34
CA ALA A 86 1.13 20.69 -3.09
C ALA A 86 1.80 19.70 -2.13
N LYS A 87 3.11 19.50 -2.26
CA LYS A 87 3.89 18.65 -1.33
C LYS A 87 3.90 19.23 0.09
N LYS A 88 4.12 20.55 0.20
CA LYS A 88 4.12 21.24 1.50
C LYS A 88 2.75 21.19 2.17
N ALA A 89 1.68 21.44 1.42
CA ALA A 89 0.31 21.36 1.95
C ALA A 89 -0.02 19.94 2.43
N PHE A 90 0.38 18.91 1.68
CA PHE A 90 0.23 17.51 2.10
C PHE A 90 1.00 17.25 3.42
N ALA A 91 2.25 17.67 3.50
CA ALA A 91 3.08 17.47 4.69
C ALA A 91 2.50 18.18 5.93
N GLU A 92 2.04 19.43 5.77
CA GLU A 92 1.41 20.20 6.85
C GLU A 92 0.09 19.56 7.32
N GLU A 93 -0.77 19.16 6.37
CA GLU A 93 -2.04 18.46 6.65
C GLU A 93 -1.80 17.20 7.51
N PHE A 94 -0.90 16.32 7.07
CA PHE A 94 -0.65 15.06 7.76
C PHE A 94 0.19 15.19 9.02
N SER A 95 1.05 16.21 9.14
CA SER A 95 1.66 16.55 10.43
C SER A 95 0.59 16.89 11.47
N GLY A 96 -0.40 17.71 11.09
CA GLY A 96 -1.50 18.08 11.97
C GLY A 96 -2.41 16.92 12.36
N ILE A 97 -2.68 15.98 11.43
CA ILE A 97 -3.55 14.83 11.69
C ILE A 97 -2.85 13.75 12.53
N THR A 98 -1.59 13.44 12.21
CA THR A 98 -0.87 12.32 12.84
C THR A 98 -0.11 12.71 14.10
N GLY A 99 0.23 14.00 14.25
CA GLY A 99 1.14 14.48 15.29
C GLY A 99 2.61 14.13 15.05
N LEU A 100 2.92 13.48 13.92
CA LEU A 100 4.30 13.16 13.51
C LEU A 100 4.93 14.32 12.74
N ASP A 101 6.25 14.30 12.65
CA ASP A 101 7.01 15.22 11.80
C ASP A 101 6.95 14.75 10.34
N VAL A 102 6.02 15.31 9.55
CA VAL A 102 5.90 15.00 8.13
C VAL A 102 6.63 16.08 7.32
N GLN A 103 7.67 15.69 6.59
CA GLN A 103 8.54 16.61 5.85
C GLN A 103 8.59 16.30 4.36
N VAL A 104 8.78 17.34 3.55
CA VAL A 104 9.03 17.17 2.11
C VAL A 104 10.53 16.88 1.91
N ALA A 105 10.86 15.71 1.37
CA ALA A 105 12.24 15.37 1.02
C ALA A 105 12.72 16.15 -0.22
N GLU A 106 14.02 16.38 -0.32
CA GLU A 106 14.62 17.10 -1.46
C GLU A 106 14.60 16.27 -2.76
N SER A 107 14.68 14.95 -2.64
CA SER A 107 14.70 14.01 -3.77
C SER A 107 14.13 12.65 -3.38
N ALA A 108 13.75 11.85 -4.39
CA ALA A 108 13.38 10.45 -4.19
C ALA A 108 14.53 9.63 -3.58
N GLU A 109 15.77 9.87 -4.03
CA GLU A 109 16.95 9.19 -3.48
C GLU A 109 17.17 9.49 -2.01
N GLY A 110 17.13 10.77 -1.61
CA GLY A 110 17.29 11.18 -0.22
C GLY A 110 16.23 10.52 0.68
N LEU A 111 14.97 10.56 0.25
CA LEU A 111 13.86 9.88 0.94
C LEU A 111 14.14 8.39 1.13
N VAL A 112 14.52 7.68 0.07
CA VAL A 112 14.76 6.23 0.12
C VAL A 112 15.91 5.89 1.05
N ARG A 113 17.03 6.63 0.97
CA ARG A 113 18.23 6.38 1.77
C ARG A 113 18.01 6.60 3.26
N GLU A 114 17.18 7.57 3.64
CA GLU A 114 16.90 7.88 5.04
C GLU A 114 15.85 6.94 5.66
N SER A 115 14.94 6.39 4.85
CA SER A 115 13.76 5.67 5.32
C SER A 115 14.01 4.21 5.70
N ASP A 116 13.47 3.80 6.85
CA ASP A 116 13.39 2.40 7.29
C ASP A 116 12.24 1.65 6.61
N VAL A 117 11.16 2.37 6.29
CA VAL A 117 9.99 1.86 5.55
C VAL A 117 9.73 2.80 4.38
N VAL A 118 9.60 2.29 3.16
CA VAL A 118 9.28 3.11 1.98
C VAL A 118 8.02 2.59 1.32
N THR A 119 7.06 3.47 1.06
CA THR A 119 5.86 3.17 0.29
C THR A 119 5.92 3.88 -1.06
N LEU A 120 5.80 3.10 -2.14
CA LEU A 120 5.65 3.60 -3.50
C LEU A 120 4.18 3.50 -3.90
N ILE A 121 3.59 4.66 -4.20
CA ILE A 121 2.16 4.81 -4.53
C ILE A 121 2.00 5.88 -5.63
N THR A 122 2.77 5.73 -6.71
CA THR A 122 2.81 6.65 -7.85
C THR A 122 2.16 6.03 -9.10
N SER A 123 2.04 6.85 -10.14
CA SER A 123 1.61 6.43 -11.47
C SER A 123 2.78 6.34 -12.45
N ALA A 124 3.98 6.01 -11.96
CA ALA A 124 5.17 5.89 -12.81
C ALA A 124 5.05 4.71 -13.77
N VAL A 125 5.62 4.87 -14.96
CA VAL A 125 5.68 3.84 -16.01
C VAL A 125 7.08 3.26 -16.18
N GLU A 126 8.05 3.83 -15.47
CA GLU A 126 9.45 3.42 -15.43
C GLU A 126 9.93 3.48 -13.98
N PRO A 127 10.93 2.66 -13.60
CA PRO A 127 11.49 2.69 -12.25
C PRO A 127 11.86 4.10 -11.78
N ILE A 128 11.45 4.44 -10.55
CA ILE A 128 11.70 5.74 -9.92
C ILE A 128 12.69 5.66 -8.76
N VAL A 129 13.17 4.45 -8.48
CA VAL A 129 14.13 4.13 -7.43
C VAL A 129 15.17 3.16 -7.96
N ASP A 130 16.40 3.35 -7.53
CA ASP A 130 17.52 2.48 -7.86
C ASP A 130 17.79 1.50 -6.71
N ALA A 131 18.10 0.26 -7.05
CA ALA A 131 18.42 -0.79 -6.10
C ALA A 131 19.57 -0.48 -5.13
N ASP A 132 20.44 0.48 -5.44
CA ASP A 132 21.57 0.89 -4.58
C ASP A 132 21.20 2.01 -3.59
N TRP A 133 19.96 2.48 -3.63
CA TRP A 133 19.44 3.43 -2.64
C TRP A 133 18.99 2.76 -1.35
N TRP A 134 18.60 1.48 -1.43
CA TRP A 134 18.10 0.71 -0.28
C TRP A 134 19.21 0.39 0.72
N LYS A 135 18.98 0.77 1.98
CA LYS A 135 19.83 0.31 3.09
C LYS A 135 19.39 -1.08 3.56
N PRO A 136 20.32 -1.89 4.14
CA PRO A 136 19.95 -3.13 4.80
C PRO A 136 18.84 -2.89 5.84
N GLY A 137 17.89 -3.81 5.90
CA GLY A 137 16.78 -3.73 6.85
C GLY A 137 15.60 -2.86 6.42
N THR A 138 15.59 -2.30 5.21
CA THR A 138 14.45 -1.53 4.69
C THR A 138 13.25 -2.44 4.41
N HIS A 139 12.05 -1.95 4.72
CA HIS A 139 10.80 -2.53 4.23
C HIS A 139 10.19 -1.67 3.13
N ILE A 140 9.71 -2.31 2.06
CA ILE A 140 9.18 -1.65 0.87
C ILE A 140 7.72 -2.06 0.71
N ASN A 141 6.80 -1.11 0.68
CA ASN A 141 5.42 -1.29 0.23
C ASN A 141 5.31 -0.82 -1.23
N ALA A 142 5.20 -1.76 -2.16
CA ALA A 142 5.13 -1.52 -3.59
C ALA A 142 3.67 -1.59 -4.07
N ILE A 143 2.97 -0.45 -4.02
CA ILE A 143 1.51 -0.39 -4.19
C ILE A 143 1.09 0.22 -5.54
N GLY A 144 1.85 1.17 -6.09
CA GLY A 144 1.43 1.96 -7.26
C GLY A 144 1.40 1.19 -8.59
N SER A 145 2.30 0.23 -8.81
CA SER A 145 2.31 -0.60 -10.03
C SER A 145 1.27 -1.73 -9.97
N HIS A 146 0.04 -1.44 -10.39
CA HIS A 146 -1.10 -2.39 -10.43
C HIS A 146 -1.90 -2.33 -11.76
N ALA A 147 -1.38 -1.63 -12.77
CA ALA A 147 -2.02 -1.48 -14.07
C ALA A 147 -1.05 -1.82 -15.22
N VAL A 148 -1.60 -1.97 -16.42
CA VAL A 148 -0.80 -2.28 -17.61
C VAL A 148 0.20 -1.15 -17.87
N GLY A 149 1.48 -1.51 -17.98
CA GLY A 149 2.55 -0.58 -18.34
C GLY A 149 3.01 0.36 -17.22
N VAL A 150 2.54 0.19 -15.98
CA VAL A 150 3.08 0.94 -14.82
C VAL A 150 4.12 0.12 -14.07
N ARG A 151 5.24 0.73 -13.71
CA ARG A 151 6.35 0.13 -12.96
C ARG A 151 7.00 1.21 -12.10
N GLU A 152 7.35 0.87 -10.86
CA GLU A 152 7.98 1.80 -9.93
C GLU A 152 9.37 1.33 -9.50
N LEU A 153 9.64 0.02 -9.54
CA LEU A 153 10.85 -0.60 -9.01
C LEU A 153 11.67 -1.26 -10.11
N ASP A 154 12.98 -1.09 -10.09
CA ASP A 154 13.89 -1.80 -11.00
C ASP A 154 13.98 -3.30 -10.66
N SER A 155 14.54 -4.10 -11.57
CA SER A 155 14.59 -5.57 -11.41
C SER A 155 15.58 -5.98 -10.32
N ALA A 156 16.61 -5.16 -10.11
CA ALA A 156 17.59 -5.37 -9.07
C ALA A 156 16.98 -5.22 -7.67
N THR A 157 16.03 -4.30 -7.45
CA THR A 157 15.32 -4.17 -6.18
C THR A 157 14.50 -5.41 -5.86
N ILE A 158 13.80 -5.96 -6.86
CA ILE A 158 12.98 -7.18 -6.71
C ILE A 158 13.89 -8.35 -6.34
N THR A 159 14.98 -8.53 -7.07
CA THR A 159 15.95 -9.61 -6.86
C THR A 159 16.66 -9.52 -5.50
N LYS A 160 16.92 -8.30 -5.00
CA LYS A 160 17.56 -8.07 -3.69
C LYS A 160 16.60 -8.24 -2.50
N SER A 161 15.29 -8.35 -2.74
CA SER A 161 14.27 -8.31 -1.68
C SER A 161 13.65 -9.67 -1.40
N LYS A 162 13.29 -9.92 -0.13
CA LYS A 162 12.31 -10.95 0.22
C LYS A 162 10.92 -10.47 -0.19
N VAL A 163 10.41 -10.97 -1.31
CA VAL A 163 9.13 -10.54 -1.91
C VAL A 163 7.95 -11.31 -1.31
N VAL A 164 7.00 -10.58 -0.73
CA VAL A 164 5.72 -11.07 -0.23
C VAL A 164 4.61 -10.38 -1.02
N CYS A 165 3.66 -11.15 -1.57
CA CYS A 165 2.55 -10.60 -2.32
C CYS A 165 1.27 -10.47 -1.46
N ASP A 166 0.31 -9.64 -1.87
CA ASP A 166 -1.06 -9.76 -1.37
C ASP A 166 -1.66 -11.10 -1.80
N GLN A 167 -1.61 -11.40 -3.10
CA GLN A 167 -1.89 -12.70 -3.69
C GLN A 167 -0.90 -12.95 -4.82
N ILE A 168 -0.16 -14.06 -4.74
CA ILE A 168 0.89 -14.41 -5.69
C ILE A 168 0.37 -14.39 -7.13
N GLN A 169 -0.75 -15.07 -7.39
CA GLN A 169 -1.31 -15.17 -8.74
C GLN A 169 -1.76 -13.81 -9.30
N ALA A 170 -2.32 -12.93 -8.47
CA ALA A 170 -2.74 -11.59 -8.90
C ALA A 170 -1.51 -10.74 -9.25
N CYS A 171 -0.48 -10.75 -8.40
CA CYS A 171 0.79 -10.08 -8.69
C CYS A 171 1.45 -10.60 -9.98
N LEU A 172 1.48 -11.92 -10.21
CA LEU A 172 2.02 -12.50 -11.45
C LEU A 172 1.23 -12.08 -12.70
N ASN A 173 -0.05 -11.73 -12.57
CA ASN A 173 -0.91 -11.34 -13.69
C ASN A 173 -0.92 -9.83 -13.95
N GLU A 174 -0.69 -9.00 -12.92
CA GLU A 174 -0.99 -7.56 -12.98
C GLU A 174 0.21 -6.67 -12.64
N ALA A 175 1.18 -7.14 -11.86
CA ALA A 175 2.30 -6.32 -11.41
C ALA A 175 3.49 -6.37 -12.37
N ARG A 176 3.71 -5.30 -13.15
CA ARG A 176 4.91 -5.21 -14.00
C ARG A 176 6.21 -5.15 -13.22
N ASP A 177 6.18 -4.67 -11.97
CA ASP A 177 7.32 -4.79 -11.05
C ASP A 177 7.78 -6.26 -10.89
N ILE A 178 6.89 -7.25 -11.00
CA ILE A 178 7.21 -8.69 -10.90
C ILE A 178 7.36 -9.34 -12.27
N GLN A 179 6.47 -9.03 -13.22
CA GLN A 179 6.48 -9.65 -14.54
C GLN A 179 7.76 -9.35 -15.33
N ILE A 180 8.25 -8.11 -15.29
CA ILE A 180 9.42 -7.72 -16.08
C ILE A 180 10.70 -8.44 -15.63
N PRO A 181 11.05 -8.49 -14.32
CA PRO A 181 12.18 -9.30 -13.87
C PRO A 181 12.12 -10.78 -14.27
N ILE A 182 10.92 -11.36 -14.34
CA ILE A 182 10.70 -12.74 -14.81
C ILE A 182 10.94 -12.84 -16.32
N GLU A 183 10.40 -11.91 -17.11
CA GLU A 183 10.61 -11.83 -18.56
C GLU A 183 12.10 -11.62 -18.92
N GLU A 184 12.82 -10.85 -18.10
CA GLU A 184 14.27 -10.62 -18.20
C GLU A 184 15.11 -11.84 -17.78
N GLY A 185 14.51 -12.83 -17.12
CA GLY A 185 15.17 -14.04 -16.64
C GLY A 185 16.07 -13.84 -15.42
N VAL A 186 15.92 -12.71 -14.70
CA VAL A 186 16.69 -12.39 -13.48
C VAL A 186 15.95 -12.73 -12.19
N TYR A 187 14.69 -13.12 -12.30
CA TYR A 187 13.82 -13.51 -11.19
C TYR A 187 12.89 -14.66 -11.61
N SER A 188 12.54 -15.56 -10.71
CA SER A 188 11.57 -16.64 -10.93
C SER A 188 10.28 -16.39 -10.14
N ALA A 189 9.15 -16.89 -10.64
CA ALA A 189 7.92 -16.94 -9.84
C ALA A 189 8.09 -17.76 -8.55
N ASP A 190 8.98 -18.77 -8.59
CA ASP A 190 9.32 -19.60 -7.44
C ASP A 190 10.18 -18.86 -6.38
N ASP A 191 10.76 -17.71 -6.73
CA ASP A 191 11.53 -16.86 -5.80
C ASP A 191 10.63 -15.97 -4.93
N ILE A 192 9.31 -15.95 -5.19
CA ILE A 192 8.34 -15.24 -4.34
C ILE A 192 8.20 -16.01 -3.02
N HIS A 193 8.50 -15.34 -1.91
CA HIS A 193 8.53 -15.96 -0.58
C HIS A 193 7.15 -16.48 -0.13
N GLY A 194 6.09 -15.77 -0.49
CA GLY A 194 4.71 -16.19 -0.25
C GLY A 194 3.71 -15.05 -0.24
N SER A 195 2.55 -15.27 0.38
CA SER A 195 1.53 -14.23 0.56
C SER A 195 1.58 -13.61 1.95
N ILE A 196 1.06 -12.39 2.08
CA ILE A 196 0.92 -11.73 3.39
C ILE A 196 0.01 -12.53 4.33
N GLY A 197 -0.98 -13.24 3.78
CA GLY A 197 -1.83 -14.16 4.55
C GLY A 197 -1.04 -15.32 5.16
N ASP A 198 -0.10 -15.89 4.42
CA ASP A 198 0.78 -16.96 4.92
C ASP A 198 1.67 -16.47 6.07
N VAL A 199 2.18 -15.23 5.95
CA VAL A 199 2.97 -14.58 7.01
C VAL A 199 2.13 -14.33 8.25
N ILE A 200 0.91 -13.78 8.09
CA ILE A 200 0.00 -13.48 9.21
C ILE A 200 -0.40 -14.76 9.95
N ASN A 201 -0.66 -15.85 9.21
CA ASN A 201 -1.05 -17.14 9.78
C ASN A 201 0.13 -17.91 10.38
N GLY A 202 1.37 -17.45 10.21
CA GLY A 202 2.57 -18.15 10.66
C GLY A 202 2.92 -19.40 9.85
N THR A 203 2.33 -19.55 8.66
CA THR A 203 2.66 -20.64 7.71
C THR A 203 4.09 -20.49 7.19
N ILE A 204 4.51 -19.25 6.95
CA ILE A 204 5.88 -18.86 6.58
C ILE A 204 6.35 -17.73 7.49
N PRO A 205 7.66 -17.60 7.77
CA PRO A 205 8.17 -16.46 8.51
C PRO A 205 8.04 -15.17 7.70
N GLY A 206 7.87 -14.03 8.37
CA GLY A 206 7.98 -12.71 7.74
C GLY A 206 9.44 -12.29 7.60
N ARG A 207 9.80 -11.18 8.26
CA ARG A 207 11.21 -10.82 8.48
C ARG A 207 11.87 -11.79 9.45
N GLU A 208 13.07 -12.24 9.11
CA GLU A 208 13.86 -13.17 9.93
C GLU A 208 15.10 -12.53 10.56
N ASN A 209 15.60 -11.44 9.97
CA ASN A 209 16.70 -10.65 10.54
C ASN A 209 16.62 -9.16 10.17
N ASP A 210 17.45 -8.35 10.83
CA ASP A 210 17.45 -6.89 10.70
C ASP A 210 18.12 -6.37 9.42
N TYR A 211 18.76 -7.22 8.62
CA TYR A 211 19.45 -6.82 7.40
C TYR A 211 18.64 -7.08 6.13
N GLU A 212 17.63 -7.94 6.20
CA GLU A 212 16.76 -8.25 5.05
C GLU A 212 16.11 -6.99 4.49
N ILE A 213 16.18 -6.83 3.18
CA ILE A 213 15.25 -5.96 2.48
C ILE A 213 13.99 -6.78 2.24
N THR A 214 12.87 -6.32 2.76
CA THR A 214 11.56 -6.98 2.60
C THR A 214 10.69 -6.15 1.70
N LEU A 215 9.96 -6.76 0.77
CA LEU A 215 9.12 -6.06 -0.18
C LEU A 215 7.73 -6.68 -0.17
N PHE A 216 6.72 -5.88 0.15
CA PHE A 216 5.33 -6.22 -0.02
C PHE A 216 4.81 -5.67 -1.35
N LYS A 217 4.45 -6.55 -2.28
CA LYS A 217 3.83 -6.17 -3.55
C LYS A 217 2.32 -6.33 -3.42
N SER A 218 1.58 -5.26 -3.72
CA SER A 218 0.13 -5.30 -3.76
C SER A 218 -0.40 -4.79 -5.09
N VAL A 219 -1.42 -5.47 -5.60
CA VAL A 219 -2.25 -5.04 -6.74
C VAL A 219 -3.69 -4.74 -6.31
N GLY A 220 -4.07 -5.13 -5.09
CA GLY A 220 -5.39 -4.92 -4.51
C GLY A 220 -6.30 -6.10 -4.78
N LEU A 221 -7.04 -6.51 -3.75
CA LEU A 221 -7.91 -7.70 -3.82
C LEU A 221 -9.33 -7.34 -3.45
N ALA A 222 -10.31 -7.85 -4.19
CA ALA A 222 -11.73 -7.62 -3.92
C ALA A 222 -12.15 -8.05 -2.50
N VAL A 223 -11.45 -9.04 -1.92
CA VAL A 223 -11.68 -9.46 -0.52
C VAL A 223 -11.39 -8.35 0.49
N GLN A 224 -10.45 -7.45 0.20
CA GLN A 224 -10.13 -6.29 1.04
C GLN A 224 -11.26 -5.25 0.96
N ASP A 225 -11.80 -5.02 -0.23
CA ASP A 225 -12.91 -4.09 -0.43
C ASP A 225 -14.17 -4.56 0.31
N ILE A 226 -14.55 -5.83 0.14
CA ILE A 226 -15.75 -6.37 0.81
C ILE A 226 -15.57 -6.46 2.32
N SER A 227 -14.38 -6.82 2.82
CA SER A 227 -14.14 -6.86 4.27
C SER A 227 -14.27 -5.47 4.91
N CYS A 228 -13.74 -4.44 4.24
CA CYS A 228 -13.89 -3.06 4.70
C CYS A 228 -15.34 -2.58 4.60
N ALA A 229 -16.03 -2.88 3.49
CA ALA A 229 -17.42 -2.50 3.30
C ALA A 229 -18.35 -3.18 4.32
N SER A 230 -18.16 -4.46 4.61
CA SER A 230 -18.94 -5.17 5.64
C SER A 230 -18.75 -4.55 7.02
N LEU A 231 -17.51 -4.21 7.41
CA LEU A 231 -17.25 -3.55 8.69
C LEU A 231 -17.98 -2.20 8.79
N VAL A 232 -17.88 -1.38 7.76
CA VAL A 232 -18.54 -0.06 7.74
C VAL A 232 -20.06 -0.20 7.69
N TYR A 233 -20.59 -1.19 6.96
CA TYR A 233 -22.02 -1.49 6.93
C TYR A 233 -22.54 -1.89 8.31
N ASP A 234 -21.88 -2.85 8.97
CA ASP A 234 -22.29 -3.33 10.29
C ASP A 234 -22.29 -2.19 11.32
N GLN A 235 -21.27 -1.33 11.27
CA GLN A 235 -21.19 -0.15 12.14
C GLN A 235 -22.26 0.89 11.82
N ALA A 236 -22.51 1.17 10.54
CA ALA A 236 -23.54 2.11 10.11
C ALA A 236 -24.94 1.66 10.54
N VAL A 237 -25.25 0.36 10.44
CA VAL A 237 -26.50 -0.23 10.94
C VAL A 237 -26.60 -0.09 12.46
N ALA A 238 -25.53 -0.40 13.20
CA ALA A 238 -25.51 -0.31 14.66
C ALA A 238 -25.70 1.14 15.16
N GLU A 239 -25.18 2.13 14.44
CA GLU A 239 -25.24 3.54 14.80
C GLU A 239 -26.43 4.29 14.16
N GLY A 240 -27.21 3.64 13.30
CA GLY A 240 -28.33 4.27 12.59
C GLY A 240 -27.88 5.34 11.59
N VAL A 241 -26.73 5.15 10.96
CA VAL A 241 -26.15 6.06 9.96
C VAL A 241 -26.44 5.54 8.55
N GLY A 242 -26.86 6.43 7.65
CA GLY A 242 -27.12 6.12 6.25
C GLY A 242 -28.51 6.58 5.81
N LEU A 243 -28.86 6.26 4.57
CA LEU A 243 -30.20 6.48 4.02
C LEU A 243 -30.77 5.12 3.63
N GLU A 244 -31.93 4.78 4.18
CA GLU A 244 -32.70 3.64 3.71
C GLU A 244 -33.30 3.98 2.35
N PHE A 245 -33.22 3.03 1.42
CA PHE A 245 -33.85 3.15 0.11
C PHE A 245 -34.36 1.78 -0.34
N ASP A 246 -35.48 1.80 -1.03
CA ASP A 246 -36.11 0.60 -1.59
C ASP A 246 -35.67 0.44 -3.05
N PHE A 247 -35.28 -0.77 -3.44
CA PHE A 247 -34.93 -1.09 -4.82
C PHE A 247 -36.16 -1.32 -5.71
N GLY A 248 -37.37 -1.12 -5.19
CA GLY A 248 -38.63 -1.23 -5.91
C GLY A 248 -39.12 -2.67 -5.96
N GLY A 249 -39.62 -3.16 -4.81
CA GLY A 249 -40.33 -4.43 -4.65
C GLY A 249 -41.65 -4.26 -3.92
#